data_AF-A0A7Y5FXG2-F1
#
_entry.id   AF-A0A7Y5FXG2-F1
#
_cell.length_a   1.000
_cell.length_b   1.000
_cell.length_c   1.000
_cell.angle_alpha   90.00
_cell.angle_beta   90.00
_cell.angle_gamma   90.00
#
_symmetry.space_group_name_H-M   'P 1'
#
loop_
_entity.id
_entity.type
_entity.pdbx_description
1 polymer ?
#
loop_
_entity_poly.entity_id
_entity_poly.type
_entity_poly.pdbx_seq_one_letter_code
_entity_poly.pdbx_strand_id
1 'polypeptide(L)'
;MKKILLPLSSLLLLLFFQLSACRNSGAELANASNGHNEMQPVPVRVQELKPVHFDATLQVAGVVKAFEDVYLSPEEGGVIQEWRVQKGEYVKRGKLIAVLKDEVLRASYAAADAQYKLAELNYEKQEKIFTEQSISEIQYKSAEYNRDAAKAQAELMKARWERTQIRSPINGVLDDRLVDEGEFAPPAVPMAHLVNTSVVKILAELPEMHAGSAAPGTPVSVTLDAVPGDTLA
;
A
#
# COMPACT_ATOMS: atom_id res chain seq x y z
N MET A 1 38.30 6.29 84.59
CA MET A 1 38.73 6.24 86.01
C MET A 1 38.93 7.66 86.50
N LYS A 2 38.28 8.01 87.63
CA LYS A 2 38.56 9.08 88.63
C LYS A 2 38.67 10.54 88.12
N LYS A 3 37.74 11.46 88.50
CA LYS A 3 37.59 12.15 89.82
C LYS A 3 38.82 13.05 90.09
N ILE A 4 38.78 14.36 90.37
CA ILE A 4 37.97 15.20 91.28
C ILE A 4 38.57 16.64 91.18
N LEU A 5 37.81 17.75 91.37
CA LEU A 5 38.03 18.79 92.41
C LEU A 5 37.12 20.03 92.22
N LEU A 6 36.32 20.31 93.26
CA LEU A 6 35.50 21.52 93.54
C LEU A 6 36.37 22.63 94.18
N PRO A 7 35.85 23.87 94.33
CA PRO A 7 35.38 24.29 95.67
C PRO A 7 34.08 25.14 95.60
N LEU A 8 32.99 24.77 96.27
CA LEU A 8 32.76 24.84 97.72
C LEU A 8 32.77 26.26 98.34
N SER A 9 32.66 27.35 97.56
CA SER A 9 32.67 28.72 98.10
C SER A 9 31.42 29.59 97.86
N SER A 10 30.49 29.23 96.95
CA SER A 10 29.31 30.08 96.70
C SER A 10 28.01 29.57 97.35
N LEU A 11 28.07 28.43 98.05
CA LEU A 11 26.95 27.86 98.82
C LEU A 11 26.82 28.50 100.23
N LEU A 12 27.68 29.47 100.55
CA LEU A 12 27.71 30.20 101.82
C LEU A 12 27.41 31.70 101.67
N LEU A 13 26.59 32.06 100.67
CA LEU A 13 25.90 33.37 100.65
C LEU A 13 24.38 33.17 100.43
N LEU A 14 23.89 32.05 100.96
CA LEU A 14 22.48 31.63 100.97
C LEU A 14 21.86 31.80 102.37
N LEU A 15 22.41 32.70 103.21
CA LEU A 15 21.98 32.80 104.61
C LEU A 15 21.75 34.20 105.19
N PHE A 16 21.77 35.28 104.39
CA PHE A 16 21.69 36.64 104.95
C PHE A 16 20.65 37.61 104.39
N PHE A 17 19.73 37.19 103.51
CA PHE A 17 18.66 38.10 103.08
C PHE A 17 17.32 37.38 102.84
N GLN A 18 16.93 36.57 103.83
CA GLN A 18 15.53 36.27 104.09
C GLN A 18 15.02 37.31 105.11
N LEU A 19 13.78 37.79 104.90
CA LEU A 19 13.00 38.70 105.75
C LEU A 19 13.23 40.22 105.63
N SER A 20 12.64 40.82 104.58
CA SER A 20 11.81 42.05 104.61
C SER A 20 11.43 42.34 103.15
N ALA A 21 10.18 42.43 102.69
CA ALA A 21 8.89 42.55 103.33
C ALA A 21 7.81 42.11 102.34
N CYS A 22 6.80 41.38 102.80
CA CYS A 22 5.50 41.34 102.13
C CYS A 22 4.92 42.77 102.10
N ARG A 23 4.23 43.16 101.02
CA ARG A 23 2.76 43.34 100.99
C ARG A 23 2.27 44.03 99.70
N ASN A 24 1.13 43.51 99.22
CA ASN A 24 0.10 44.14 98.35
C ASN A 24 0.33 44.06 96.83
N SER A 25 -0.64 43.79 95.95
CA SER A 25 -1.99 43.18 95.96
C SER A 25 -2.49 43.22 94.50
N GLY A 26 -3.32 42.26 94.08
CA GLY A 26 -4.18 42.35 92.89
C GLY A 26 -3.61 41.66 91.65
N ALA A 27 -4.03 40.44 91.31
CA ALA A 27 -5.31 40.04 90.69
C ALA A 27 -5.19 39.91 89.16
N GLU A 28 -5.08 38.66 88.71
CA GLU A 28 -5.91 38.01 87.69
C GLU A 28 -6.38 38.85 86.48
N LEU A 29 -6.00 38.43 85.27
CA LEU A 29 -6.92 37.81 84.30
C LEU A 29 -6.26 37.64 82.91
N ALA A 30 -6.35 36.42 82.42
CA ALA A 30 -6.61 36.05 81.03
C ALA A 30 -5.88 36.81 79.91
N ASN A 31 -4.76 36.25 79.43
CA ASN A 31 -4.38 36.45 78.04
C ASN A 31 -5.06 35.36 77.21
N ALA A 32 -6.21 35.72 76.63
CA ALA A 32 -6.93 34.91 75.67
C ALA A 32 -6.04 34.68 74.44
N SER A 33 -5.96 33.41 74.04
CA SER A 33 -5.40 32.96 72.78
C SER A 33 -6.12 33.62 71.59
N ASN A 34 -5.54 34.66 71.02
CA ASN A 34 -5.81 35.00 69.62
C ASN A 34 -4.86 34.15 68.76
N GLY A 35 -5.35 32.97 68.39
CA GLY A 35 -4.69 32.08 67.44
C GLY A 35 -4.66 32.73 66.06
N HIS A 36 -3.62 33.49 65.78
CA HIS A 36 -3.17 33.70 64.41
C HIS A 36 -2.52 32.40 63.98
N ASN A 37 -3.30 31.53 63.33
CA ASN A 37 -2.74 30.44 62.54
C ASN A 37 -1.99 31.09 61.36
N GLU A 38 -0.77 31.52 61.62
CA GLU A 38 0.19 31.90 60.58
C GLU A 38 0.55 30.62 59.83
N MET A 39 -0.30 30.29 58.88
CA MET A 39 -0.12 29.18 57.97
C MET A 39 1.14 29.48 57.15
N GLN A 40 2.25 28.84 57.51
CA GLN A 40 3.51 29.00 56.77
C GLN A 40 3.24 28.65 55.30
N PRO A 41 3.66 29.49 54.34
CA PRO A 41 3.40 29.25 52.94
C PRO A 41 4.02 27.91 52.55
N VAL A 42 3.16 26.96 52.17
CA VAL A 42 3.61 25.66 51.68
C VAL A 42 4.32 25.91 50.34
N PRO A 43 5.61 25.59 50.21
CA PRO A 43 6.32 25.81 48.97
C PRO A 43 5.73 24.93 47.88
N VAL A 44 5.07 25.55 46.91
CA VAL A 44 4.55 24.89 45.73
C VAL A 44 5.49 25.13 44.55
N ARG A 45 5.76 24.07 43.80
CA ARG A 45 6.49 24.18 42.54
C ARG A 45 5.49 24.54 41.45
N VAL A 46 5.63 25.73 40.89
CA VAL A 46 4.87 26.16 39.72
C VAL A 46 5.69 25.94 38.46
N GLN A 47 5.01 25.62 37.36
CA GLN A 47 5.60 25.62 36.03
C GLN A 47 4.77 26.52 35.13
N GLU A 48 5.42 27.52 34.56
CA GLU A 48 4.78 28.43 33.61
C GLU A 48 4.59 27.71 32.27
N LEU A 49 3.34 27.56 31.83
CA LEU A 49 3.01 26.94 30.56
C LEU A 49 3.13 27.97 29.45
N LYS A 50 4.00 27.70 28.47
CA LYS A 50 4.08 28.47 27.24
C LYS A 50 3.34 27.71 26.14
N PRO A 51 2.56 28.40 25.27
CA PRO A 51 2.02 27.77 24.08
C PRO A 51 3.16 27.18 23.24
N VAL A 52 3.05 25.91 22.92
CA VAL A 52 3.96 25.20 22.00
C VAL A 52 3.12 24.68 20.86
N HIS A 53 3.65 24.77 19.64
CA HIS A 53 3.03 24.10 18.50
C HIS A 53 3.15 22.59 18.68
N PHE A 54 2.04 21.88 18.58
CA PHE A 54 1.99 20.42 18.74
C PHE A 54 1.26 19.81 17.55
N ASP A 55 2.01 19.09 16.73
CA ASP A 55 1.48 18.32 15.62
C ASP A 55 1.17 16.90 16.11
N ALA A 56 -0.13 16.57 16.21
CA ALA A 56 -0.56 15.24 16.58
C ALA A 56 -0.37 14.28 15.39
N THR A 57 0.73 13.53 15.37
CA THR A 57 0.99 12.51 14.35
C THR A 57 0.50 11.15 14.80
N LEU A 58 -0.27 10.47 13.96
CA LEU A 58 -0.65 9.07 14.16
C LEU A 58 0.30 8.17 13.36
N GLN A 59 0.97 7.24 14.05
CA GLN A 59 1.77 6.22 13.38
C GLN A 59 0.93 4.97 13.16
N VAL A 60 0.92 4.49 11.92
CA VAL A 60 0.15 3.31 11.51
C VAL A 60 1.08 2.41 10.72
N ALA A 61 1.07 1.12 11.03
CA ALA A 61 1.78 0.13 10.23
C ALA A 61 1.01 -0.11 8.93
N GLY A 62 1.74 -0.15 7.81
CA GLY A 62 1.17 -0.41 6.50
C GLY A 62 1.98 -1.43 5.72
N VAL A 63 1.36 -2.02 4.70
CA VAL A 63 2.00 -2.95 3.78
C VAL A 63 2.19 -2.28 2.42
N VAL A 64 3.38 -2.47 1.84
CA VAL A 64 3.67 -2.04 0.48
C VAL A 64 3.06 -3.05 -0.48
N LYS A 65 2.25 -2.59 -1.44
CA LYS A 65 1.71 -3.40 -2.53
C LYS A 65 2.12 -2.81 -3.88
N ALA A 66 2.26 -3.67 -4.88
CA ALA A 66 2.44 -3.25 -6.25
C ALA A 66 1.24 -2.42 -6.72
N PHE A 67 1.47 -1.43 -7.58
CA PHE A 67 0.39 -0.60 -8.13
C PHE A 67 -0.55 -1.43 -9.03
N GLU A 68 0.02 -2.31 -9.84
CA GLU A 68 -0.65 -3.33 -10.66
C GLU A 68 -0.11 -4.72 -10.26
N ASP A 69 -1.04 -5.63 -10.00
CA ASP A 69 -0.81 -7.03 -9.64
C ASP A 69 -1.81 -7.86 -10.47
N VAL A 70 -1.30 -8.64 -11.42
CA VAL A 70 -2.12 -9.30 -12.44
C VAL A 70 -1.68 -10.74 -12.63
N TYR A 71 -2.66 -11.64 -12.52
CA TYR A 71 -2.53 -13.03 -12.94
C TYR A 71 -2.85 -13.16 -14.42
N LEU A 72 -1.90 -13.71 -15.16
CA LEU A 72 -2.02 -13.96 -16.59
C LEU A 72 -2.59 -15.36 -16.79
N SER A 73 -3.73 -15.45 -17.47
CA SER A 73 -4.38 -16.70 -17.84
C SER A 73 -4.47 -16.78 -19.36
N PRO A 74 -4.37 -17.96 -19.97
CA PRO A 74 -4.57 -18.11 -21.40
C PRO A 74 -6.07 -17.99 -21.73
N GLU A 75 -6.37 -17.35 -22.86
CA GLU A 75 -7.75 -17.27 -23.39
C GLU A 75 -8.15 -18.57 -24.09
N GLU A 76 -7.20 -19.22 -24.76
CA GLU A 76 -7.37 -20.50 -25.44
C GLU A 76 -6.61 -21.59 -24.67
N GLY A 77 -7.22 -22.76 -24.50
CA GLY A 77 -6.56 -23.89 -23.85
C GLY A 77 -5.49 -24.51 -24.75
N GLY A 78 -4.33 -24.84 -24.19
CA GLY A 78 -3.26 -25.46 -24.97
C GLY A 78 -2.07 -25.90 -24.12
N VAL A 79 -1.17 -26.66 -24.73
CA VAL A 79 0.10 -27.03 -24.09
C VAL A 79 1.09 -25.89 -24.28
N ILE A 80 1.81 -25.51 -23.23
CA ILE A 80 2.88 -24.52 -23.34
C ILE A 80 4.01 -25.10 -24.19
N GLN A 81 4.29 -24.46 -25.31
CA GLN A 81 5.40 -24.83 -26.18
C GLN A 81 6.73 -24.32 -25.64
N GLU A 82 6.79 -23.04 -25.27
CA GLU A 82 7.99 -22.40 -24.73
C GLU A 82 7.65 -21.12 -23.96
N TRP A 83 8.49 -20.78 -22.98
CA TRP A 83 8.51 -19.45 -22.37
C TRP A 83 9.59 -18.57 -23.01
N ARG A 84 9.22 -17.36 -23.41
CA ARG A 84 10.09 -16.36 -24.04
C ARG A 84 10.74 -15.41 -23.02
N VAL A 85 10.40 -15.55 -21.74
CA VAL A 85 10.77 -14.64 -20.65
C VAL A 85 11.13 -15.45 -19.41
N GLN A 86 12.11 -15.00 -18.65
CA GLN A 86 12.56 -15.63 -17.41
C GLN A 86 11.88 -15.03 -16.17
N LYS A 87 11.81 -15.81 -15.09
CA LYS A 87 11.34 -15.32 -13.77
C LYS A 87 12.25 -14.18 -13.30
N GLY A 88 11.66 -13.08 -12.84
CA GLY A 88 12.36 -11.86 -12.44
C GLY A 88 12.71 -10.93 -13.59
N GLU A 89 12.41 -11.27 -14.84
CA GLU A 89 12.68 -10.41 -15.99
C GLU A 89 11.64 -9.31 -16.14
N TYR A 90 12.09 -8.09 -16.48
CA TYR A 90 11.21 -6.98 -16.80
C TYR A 90 10.58 -7.13 -18.20
N VAL A 91 9.26 -6.97 -18.27
CA VAL A 91 8.46 -7.04 -19.49
C VAL A 91 7.68 -5.74 -19.69
N LYS A 92 7.60 -5.32 -20.96
CA LYS A 92 6.74 -4.21 -21.38
C LYS A 92 5.38 -4.74 -21.81
N ARG A 93 4.36 -3.90 -21.74
CA ARG A 93 3.02 -4.17 -22.27
C ARG A 93 3.12 -4.62 -23.73
N GLY A 94 2.46 -5.71 -24.07
CA GLY A 94 2.48 -6.33 -25.40
C GLY A 94 3.66 -7.27 -25.68
N LYS A 95 4.66 -7.35 -24.80
CA LYS A 95 5.78 -8.31 -24.94
C LYS A 95 5.24 -9.74 -24.85
N LEU A 96 5.72 -10.60 -25.74
CA LEU A 96 5.39 -12.02 -25.76
C LEU A 96 6.08 -12.72 -24.58
N ILE A 97 5.31 -13.42 -23.76
CA ILE A 97 5.76 -14.10 -22.55
C ILE A 97 5.85 -15.61 -22.78
N ALA A 98 4.80 -16.20 -23.32
CA ALA A 98 4.72 -17.63 -23.58
C ALA A 98 3.99 -17.89 -24.89
N VAL A 99 4.28 -19.04 -25.50
CA VAL A 99 3.62 -19.51 -26.72
C VAL A 99 3.01 -20.87 -26.42
N LEU A 100 1.72 -21.01 -26.69
CA LEU A 100 1.05 -22.31 -26.68
C LEU A 100 1.30 -23.02 -28.01
N LYS A 101 1.25 -24.35 -28.02
CA LYS A 101 1.31 -25.13 -29.27
C LYS A 101 0.19 -24.69 -30.21
N ASP A 102 0.58 -24.15 -31.35
CA ASP A 102 -0.33 -23.44 -32.25
C ASP A 102 -0.50 -24.11 -33.61
N GLU A 103 0.10 -25.29 -33.83
CA GLU A 103 0.14 -25.99 -35.13
C GLU A 103 -1.23 -26.11 -35.79
N VAL A 104 -2.24 -26.56 -35.04
CA VAL A 104 -3.61 -26.74 -35.53
C VAL A 104 -4.29 -25.41 -35.85
N LEU A 105 -4.15 -24.42 -34.97
CA LEU A 105 -4.75 -23.09 -35.16
C LEU A 105 -4.08 -22.32 -36.29
N ARG A 106 -2.76 -22.42 -36.43
CA ARG A 106 -1.98 -21.84 -37.51
C ARG A 106 -2.37 -22.45 -38.86
N ALA A 107 -2.50 -23.77 -38.93
CA ALA A 107 -2.98 -24.46 -40.14
C ALA A 107 -4.44 -24.07 -40.48
N SER A 108 -5.30 -23.96 -39.48
CA SER A 108 -6.71 -23.55 -39.65
C SER A 108 -6.82 -22.12 -40.16
N TYR A 109 -6.00 -21.20 -39.63
CA TYR A 109 -5.89 -19.84 -40.15
C TYR A 109 -5.39 -19.83 -41.60
N ALA A 110 -4.35 -20.59 -41.92
CA ALA A 110 -3.81 -20.65 -43.29
C ALA A 110 -4.86 -21.16 -44.30
N ALA A 111 -5.67 -22.14 -43.94
CA ALA A 111 -6.76 -22.63 -44.77
C ALA A 111 -7.87 -21.57 -44.98
N ALA A 112 -8.28 -20.89 -43.91
CA ALA A 112 -9.29 -19.82 -43.98
C ALA A 112 -8.79 -18.60 -44.77
N ASP A 113 -7.52 -18.23 -44.61
CA ASP A 113 -6.86 -17.15 -45.34
C ASP A 113 -6.76 -17.45 -46.84
N ALA A 114 -6.45 -18.69 -47.22
CA ALA A 114 -6.47 -19.12 -48.62
C ALA A 114 -7.88 -19.03 -49.23
N GLN A 115 -8.92 -19.42 -48.48
CA GLN A 115 -10.30 -19.30 -48.92
C GLN A 115 -10.74 -17.83 -49.08
N TYR A 116 -10.32 -16.95 -48.17
CA TYR A 116 -10.53 -15.51 -48.27
C TYR A 116 -9.88 -14.94 -49.54
N LYS A 117 -8.61 -15.25 -49.79
CA LYS A 117 -7.89 -14.79 -50.99
C LYS A 117 -8.55 -15.24 -52.29
N LEU A 118 -9.08 -16.47 -52.32
CA LEU A 118 -9.83 -16.96 -53.48
C LEU A 118 -11.14 -16.17 -53.68
N ALA A 119 -11.88 -15.92 -52.59
CA ALA A 119 -13.13 -15.15 -52.64
C ALA A 119 -12.89 -13.68 -53.02
N GLU A 120 -11.81 -13.08 -52.52
CA GLU A 120 -11.36 -11.72 -52.85
C GLU A 120 -11.01 -11.60 -54.34
N LEU A 121 -10.21 -12.52 -54.89
CA LEU A 121 -9.90 -12.56 -56.32
C LEU A 121 -11.17 -12.68 -57.18
N ASN A 122 -12.13 -13.49 -56.75
CA ASN A 122 -13.39 -13.67 -57.48
C ASN A 122 -14.27 -12.40 -57.43
N TYR A 123 -14.31 -11.73 -56.28
CA TYR A 123 -14.98 -10.45 -56.12
C TYR A 123 -14.35 -9.37 -57.00
N GLU A 124 -13.02 -9.20 -56.98
CA GLU A 124 -12.30 -8.22 -57.81
C GLU A 124 -12.55 -8.45 -59.31
N LYS A 125 -12.64 -9.71 -59.74
CA LYS A 125 -12.98 -10.05 -61.14
C LYS A 125 -14.42 -9.67 -61.46
N GLN A 126 -15.38 -9.99 -60.58
CA GLN A 126 -16.79 -9.66 -60.80
C GLN A 126 -17.05 -8.15 -60.73
N GLU A 127 -16.35 -7.41 -59.87
CA GLU A 127 -16.42 -5.95 -59.79
C GLU A 127 -16.03 -5.29 -61.11
N LYS A 128 -14.94 -5.75 -61.74
CA LYS A 128 -14.51 -5.27 -63.06
C LYS A 128 -15.57 -5.51 -64.12
N ILE A 129 -16.12 -6.73 -64.18
CA ILE A 129 -17.16 -7.11 -65.15
C ILE A 129 -18.48 -6.35 -64.89
N PHE A 130 -18.82 -6.08 -63.64
CA PHE A 130 -20.00 -5.29 -63.26
C PHE A 130 -19.86 -3.83 -63.69
N THR A 131 -18.66 -3.26 -63.53
CA THR A 131 -18.34 -1.89 -64.00
C THR A 131 -18.47 -1.78 -65.52
N GLU A 132 -18.16 -2.86 -66.25
CA GLU A 132 -18.40 -3.01 -67.69
C GLU A 132 -19.86 -3.37 -68.04
N GLN A 133 -20.81 -3.25 -67.10
CA GLN A 133 -22.25 -3.54 -67.23
C GLN A 133 -22.59 -4.96 -67.73
N SER A 134 -21.69 -5.92 -67.51
CA SER A 134 -21.76 -7.24 -68.14
C SER A 134 -22.32 -8.36 -67.23
N ILE A 135 -22.64 -8.07 -65.96
CA ILE A 135 -23.27 -9.00 -65.01
C ILE A 135 -24.38 -8.34 -64.19
N SER A 136 -25.24 -9.15 -63.56
CA SER A 136 -26.32 -8.63 -62.71
C SER A 136 -25.82 -8.15 -61.35
N GLU A 137 -26.52 -7.18 -60.76
CA GLU A 137 -26.24 -6.70 -59.40
C GLU A 137 -26.27 -7.83 -58.36
N ILE A 138 -27.18 -8.80 -58.52
CA ILE A 138 -27.29 -9.96 -57.62
C ILE A 138 -26.00 -10.78 -57.65
N GLN A 139 -25.38 -10.99 -58.82
CA GLN A 139 -24.13 -11.74 -58.95
C GLN A 139 -22.98 -10.98 -58.26
N TYR A 140 -22.84 -9.69 -58.54
CA TYR A 140 -21.85 -8.84 -57.89
C TYR A 140 -21.99 -8.84 -56.36
N LYS A 141 -23.21 -8.61 -55.85
CA LYS A 141 -23.51 -8.64 -54.41
C LYS A 141 -23.29 -10.00 -53.78
N SER A 142 -23.58 -11.09 -54.49
CA SER A 142 -23.30 -12.44 -54.00
C SER A 142 -21.80 -12.68 -53.82
N ALA A 143 -20.96 -12.20 -54.73
CA ALA A 143 -19.51 -12.28 -54.57
C ALA A 143 -18.97 -11.38 -53.46
N GLU A 144 -19.50 -10.17 -53.30
CA GLU A 144 -19.19 -9.26 -52.20
C GLU A 144 -19.46 -9.95 -50.85
N TYR A 145 -20.66 -10.48 -50.65
CA TYR A 145 -21.02 -11.17 -49.40
C TYR A 145 -20.23 -12.45 -49.16
N ASN A 146 -19.86 -13.19 -50.21
CA ASN A 146 -19.00 -14.36 -50.07
C ASN A 146 -17.57 -13.97 -49.62
N ARG A 147 -17.02 -12.89 -50.21
CA ARG A 147 -15.73 -12.32 -49.78
C ARG A 147 -15.81 -11.89 -48.32
N ASP A 148 -16.85 -11.16 -47.93
CA ASP A 148 -17.03 -10.68 -46.56
C ASP A 148 -17.16 -11.84 -45.55
N ALA A 149 -17.92 -12.87 -45.89
CA ALA A 149 -18.06 -14.07 -45.06
C ALA A 149 -16.73 -14.81 -44.90
N ALA A 150 -15.98 -15.01 -45.99
CA ALA A 150 -14.67 -15.64 -45.95
C ALA A 150 -13.65 -14.80 -45.16
N LYS A 151 -13.71 -13.46 -45.28
CA LYS A 151 -12.88 -12.52 -44.51
C LYS A 151 -13.14 -12.66 -43.01
N ALA A 152 -14.41 -12.60 -42.61
CA ALA A 152 -14.79 -12.73 -41.20
C ALA A 152 -14.33 -14.06 -40.61
N GLN A 153 -14.40 -15.15 -41.39
CA GLN A 153 -13.91 -16.46 -40.96
C GLN A 153 -12.38 -16.49 -40.81
N ALA A 154 -11.64 -15.88 -41.74
CA ALA A 154 -10.18 -15.77 -41.65
C ALA A 154 -9.75 -14.91 -40.44
N GLU A 155 -10.41 -13.78 -40.20
CA GLU A 155 -10.17 -12.92 -39.03
C GLU A 155 -10.48 -13.64 -37.71
N LEU A 156 -11.55 -14.44 -37.66
CA LEU A 156 -11.87 -15.27 -36.50
C LEU A 156 -10.76 -16.29 -36.21
N MET A 157 -10.30 -17.02 -37.22
CA MET A 157 -9.22 -18.00 -37.06
C MET A 157 -7.89 -17.32 -36.70
N LYS A 158 -7.61 -16.15 -37.28
CA LYS A 158 -6.45 -15.34 -36.93
C LYS A 158 -6.49 -14.92 -35.46
N ALA A 159 -7.62 -14.43 -34.97
CA ALA A 159 -7.77 -14.03 -33.57
C ALA A 159 -7.55 -15.21 -32.62
N ARG A 160 -8.08 -16.40 -32.94
CA ARG A 160 -7.81 -17.62 -32.15
C ARG A 160 -6.33 -18.01 -32.17
N TRP A 161 -5.68 -17.92 -33.32
CA TRP A 161 -4.24 -18.16 -33.42
C TRP A 161 -3.44 -17.14 -32.62
N GLU A 162 -3.77 -15.84 -32.68
CA GLU A 162 -3.10 -14.79 -31.90
C GLU A 162 -3.30 -14.98 -30.40
N ARG A 163 -4.44 -15.52 -29.95
CA ARG A 163 -4.67 -15.89 -28.53
C ARG A 163 -3.76 -17.01 -28.01
N THR A 164 -3.12 -17.79 -28.88
CA THR A 164 -2.07 -18.75 -28.47
C THR A 164 -0.79 -18.07 -28.02
N GLN A 165 -0.59 -16.81 -28.41
CA GLN A 165 0.55 -15.99 -28.06
C GLN A 165 0.21 -15.14 -26.83
N ILE A 166 0.71 -15.57 -25.68
CA ILE A 166 0.39 -14.93 -24.41
C ILE A 166 1.29 -13.71 -24.21
N ARG A 167 0.67 -12.52 -24.14
CA ARG A 167 1.36 -11.23 -24.05
C ARG A 167 1.09 -10.53 -22.73
N SER A 168 2.04 -9.70 -22.31
CA SER A 168 1.90 -8.92 -21.07
C SER A 168 0.83 -7.82 -21.21
N PRO A 169 -0.16 -7.72 -20.30
CA PRO A 169 -1.13 -6.62 -20.30
C PRO A 169 -0.60 -5.35 -19.64
N ILE A 170 0.50 -5.41 -18.88
CA ILE A 170 1.05 -4.30 -18.10
C ILE A 170 2.55 -4.14 -18.36
N ASN A 171 3.15 -3.07 -17.82
CA ASN A 171 4.60 -2.96 -17.73
C ASN A 171 5.00 -3.42 -16.33
N GLY A 172 5.90 -4.38 -16.20
CA GLY A 172 6.22 -4.96 -14.90
C GLY A 172 7.25 -6.06 -14.97
N VAL A 173 7.37 -6.81 -13.90
CA VAL A 173 8.28 -7.96 -13.77
C VAL A 173 7.44 -9.23 -13.74
N LEU A 174 7.93 -10.28 -14.39
CA LEU A 174 7.37 -11.63 -14.24
C LEU A 174 7.78 -12.17 -12.88
N ASP A 175 6.87 -12.13 -11.91
CA ASP A 175 7.11 -12.55 -10.53
C ASP A 175 7.20 -14.07 -10.44
N ASP A 176 6.19 -14.79 -10.97
CA ASP A 176 6.21 -16.25 -10.97
C ASP A 176 5.60 -16.90 -12.21
N ARG A 177 6.06 -18.12 -12.48
CA ARG A 177 5.53 -19.02 -13.50
C ARG A 177 4.82 -20.17 -12.77
N LEU A 178 3.51 -20.25 -12.93
CA LEU A 178 2.67 -21.24 -12.25
C LEU A 178 2.59 -22.57 -13.02
N VAL A 179 2.98 -22.56 -14.30
CA VAL A 179 2.86 -23.69 -15.23
C VAL A 179 4.17 -23.82 -16.02
N ASP A 180 4.65 -25.05 -16.19
CA ASP A 180 5.92 -25.33 -16.84
C ASP A 180 5.80 -25.62 -18.35
N GLU A 181 6.94 -25.66 -19.04
CA GLU A 181 7.00 -26.03 -20.46
C GLU A 181 6.55 -27.48 -20.66
N GLY A 182 5.69 -27.71 -21.65
CA GLY A 182 5.10 -29.02 -21.91
C GLY A 182 3.87 -29.35 -21.07
N GLU A 183 3.51 -28.53 -20.08
CA GLU A 183 2.28 -28.69 -19.32
C GLU A 183 1.06 -28.09 -20.06
N PHE A 184 -0.11 -28.66 -19.81
CA PHE A 184 -1.37 -28.16 -20.35
C PHE A 184 -1.90 -27.01 -19.52
N ALA A 185 -2.06 -25.84 -20.14
CA ALA A 185 -2.64 -24.66 -19.53
C ALA A 185 -4.14 -24.54 -19.91
N PRO A 186 -5.08 -24.73 -18.97
CA PRO A 186 -6.49 -24.58 -19.25
C PRO A 186 -6.86 -23.09 -19.42
N PRO A 187 -7.91 -22.78 -20.21
CA PRO A 187 -8.37 -21.40 -20.35
C PRO A 187 -8.86 -20.87 -19.01
N ALA A 188 -8.67 -19.57 -18.78
CA ALA A 188 -9.01 -18.84 -17.55
C ALA A 188 -8.25 -19.24 -16.27
N VAL A 189 -7.40 -20.27 -16.30
CA VAL A 189 -6.54 -20.63 -15.17
C VAL A 189 -5.23 -19.84 -15.21
N PRO A 190 -4.83 -19.17 -14.11
CA PRO A 190 -3.56 -18.45 -14.06
C PRO A 190 -2.35 -19.32 -14.38
N MET A 191 -1.51 -18.86 -15.30
CA MET A 191 -0.25 -19.50 -15.68
C MET A 191 0.99 -18.70 -15.29
N ALA A 192 0.85 -17.39 -15.08
CA ALA A 192 1.93 -16.51 -14.66
C ALA A 192 1.41 -15.36 -13.79
N HIS A 193 2.30 -14.82 -12.97
CA HIS A 193 2.03 -13.66 -12.11
C HIS A 193 2.92 -12.49 -12.52
N LEU A 194 2.32 -11.34 -12.80
CA LEU A 194 3.02 -10.11 -13.19
C LEU A 194 2.73 -8.98 -12.20
N VAL A 195 3.78 -8.29 -11.79
CA VAL A 195 3.71 -7.18 -10.85
C VAL A 195 4.40 -5.95 -11.40
N ASN A 196 3.78 -4.77 -11.23
CA ASN A 196 4.41 -3.50 -11.56
C ASN A 196 5.13 -2.95 -10.32
N THR A 197 6.46 -2.94 -10.37
CA THR A 197 7.33 -2.44 -9.29
C THR A 197 7.73 -0.98 -9.46
N SER A 198 7.35 -0.31 -10.55
CA SER A 198 7.73 1.10 -10.82
C SER A 198 6.94 2.07 -9.96
N VAL A 199 5.70 1.73 -9.62
CA VAL A 199 4.83 2.49 -8.74
C VAL A 199 4.35 1.52 -7.67
N VAL A 200 4.41 1.94 -6.41
CA VAL A 200 3.93 1.15 -5.27
C VAL A 200 2.85 1.93 -4.53
N LYS A 201 1.91 1.20 -3.92
CA LYS A 201 0.88 1.72 -3.05
C LYS A 201 1.17 1.25 -1.63
N ILE A 202 0.86 2.09 -0.65
CA ILE A 202 0.96 1.72 0.76
C ILE A 202 -0.44 1.61 1.31
N LEU A 203 -0.78 0.44 1.82
CA LEU A 203 -2.05 0.16 2.47
C LEU A 203 -1.81 0.13 3.97
N ALA A 204 -2.32 1.13 4.68
CA ALA A 204 -2.30 1.23 6.12
C ALA A 204 -3.73 1.14 6.66
N GLU A 205 -3.93 0.35 7.71
CA GLU A 205 -5.24 0.17 8.34
C GLU A 205 -5.39 1.16 9.50
N LEU A 206 -6.26 2.16 9.35
CA LEU A 206 -6.53 3.12 10.41
C LEU A 206 -7.60 2.58 11.36
N PRO A 207 -7.39 2.65 12.69
CA PRO A 207 -8.44 2.39 13.66
C PRO A 207 -9.63 3.33 13.45
N GLU A 208 -10.86 2.81 13.64
CA GLU A 208 -12.10 3.54 13.40
C GLU A 208 -12.18 4.87 14.14
N MET A 209 -11.66 4.93 15.38
CA MET A 209 -11.62 6.16 16.20
C MET A 209 -10.89 7.32 15.51
N HIS A 210 -9.99 7.03 14.57
CA HIS A 210 -9.21 8.01 13.82
C HIS A 210 -9.59 8.08 12.33
N ALA A 211 -10.64 7.36 11.89
CA ALA A 211 -11.09 7.37 10.51
C ALA A 211 -11.56 8.78 10.07
N GLY A 212 -12.18 9.55 10.99
CA GLY A 212 -12.64 10.91 10.73
C GLY A 212 -11.53 11.95 10.52
N SER A 213 -10.29 11.66 10.93
CA SER A 213 -9.13 12.54 10.74
C SER A 213 -8.38 12.32 9.42
N ALA A 214 -8.71 11.28 8.66
CA ALA A 214 -8.08 10.99 7.38
C ALA A 214 -8.94 11.53 6.22
N ALA A 215 -8.42 12.49 5.46
CA ALA A 215 -9.05 13.04 4.28
C ALA A 215 -8.11 12.93 3.05
N PRO A 216 -8.65 12.90 1.82
CA PRO A 216 -7.82 12.98 0.63
C PRO A 216 -6.98 14.27 0.66
N GLY A 217 -5.66 14.13 0.53
CA GLY A 217 -4.71 15.25 0.56
C GLY A 217 -4.07 15.53 1.93
N THR A 218 -4.39 14.75 2.97
CA THR A 218 -3.63 14.78 4.22
C THR A 218 -2.16 14.43 3.94
N PRO A 219 -1.18 15.25 4.37
CA PRO A 219 0.23 14.92 4.19
C PRO A 219 0.58 13.69 5.03
N VAL A 220 1.32 12.76 4.44
CA VAL A 220 1.74 11.52 5.10
C VAL A 220 3.23 11.36 4.89
N SER A 221 3.96 11.10 5.97
CA SER A 221 5.37 10.73 5.91
C SER A 221 5.51 9.22 6.03
N VAL A 222 6.16 8.61 5.06
CA VAL A 222 6.36 7.16 5.01
C VAL A 222 7.81 6.85 5.40
N THR A 223 7.97 5.91 6.31
CA THR A 223 9.27 5.32 6.64
C THR A 223 9.24 3.84 6.25
N LEU A 224 10.31 3.37 5.61
CA LEU A 224 10.45 1.98 5.18
C LEU A 224 11.46 1.26 6.06
N ASP A 225 11.08 0.13 6.65
CA ASP A 225 11.98 -0.67 7.48
C ASP A 225 13.22 -1.16 6.70
N ALA A 226 13.06 -1.37 5.40
CA ALA A 226 14.13 -1.85 4.52
C ALA A 226 15.22 -0.79 4.25
N VAL A 227 14.92 0.50 4.43
CA VAL A 227 15.87 1.61 4.22
C VAL A 227 15.75 2.59 5.40
N PRO A 228 16.41 2.31 6.53
CA PRO A 228 16.34 3.18 7.70
C PRO A 228 17.03 4.52 7.41
N GLY A 229 16.25 5.61 7.42
CA GLY A 229 16.75 6.99 7.31
C GLY A 229 16.13 7.83 6.19
N ASP A 230 15.53 7.21 5.18
CA ASP A 230 14.84 7.92 4.11
C ASP A 230 13.35 8.00 4.41
N THR A 231 12.89 9.21 4.76
CA THR A 231 11.46 9.50 4.84
C THR A 231 10.99 9.93 3.45
N LEU A 232 10.08 9.14 2.85
CA LEU A 232 9.40 9.52 1.62
C LEU A 232 8.23 10.44 2.02
N ALA A 233 8.27 11.68 1.55
CA ALA A 233 7.25 12.71 1.80
C ALA A 233 6.25 12.81 0.64
#